data_AF-A0A1F5ZKC1-F1
#
_entry.id   AF-A0A1F5ZKC1-F1
#
_cell.length_a   1.000
_cell.length_b   1.000
_cell.length_c   1.000
_cell.angle_alpha   90.00
_cell.angle_beta   90.00
_cell.angle_gamma   90.00
#
_symmetry.space_group_name_H-M   'P 1'
#
loop_
_entity.id
_entity.type
_entity.pdbx_description
1 polymer ?
#
loop_
_entity_poly.entity_id
_entity_poly.type
_entity_poly.pdbx_seq_one_letter_code
_entity_poly.pdbx_strand_id
1 'polypeptide(L)'
;MENRTNDTRKKLEAALELLTQETTTFDKFEKIKILIKGINPKLDQKLDSVSGAIKKLRQIQKGEIIELTIGAFPEDTEEKKKRKKALLFFITSWKDLKSEVARVKGIYNEASADNKISGQEQATMAGKILGVMKGPLGIITLGAVGIVALSQFITSSSVKININNKGCLALTPIAKLPVQIPGIKLPEETIPDGGTGVAQVPPLTISVDGTKDGSITLSTMGFSMGYYLPSGSSDLVFDGESLVGKETTVNLGDSKEHTLDVVCRK
;
A
#
# COMPACT_ATOMS: atom_id res chain seq x y z
N MET A 1 14.59 34.12 -49.93
CA MET A 1 13.38 34.32 -49.09
C MET A 1 12.31 33.25 -49.31
N GLU A 2 12.24 32.64 -50.49
CA GLU A 2 11.25 31.62 -50.89
C GLU A 2 11.28 30.30 -50.09
N ASN A 3 12.44 29.94 -49.51
CA ASN A 3 12.60 28.69 -48.75
C ASN A 3 11.97 28.74 -47.33
N ARG A 4 11.84 29.93 -46.71
CA ARG A 4 11.29 30.06 -45.33
C ARG A 4 9.77 30.00 -45.30
N THR A 5 9.11 30.54 -46.33
CA THR A 5 7.65 30.51 -46.48
C THR A 5 7.14 29.11 -46.79
N ASN A 6 7.89 28.32 -47.58
CA ASN A 6 7.55 26.94 -47.90
C ASN A 6 7.62 26.02 -46.65
N ASP A 7 8.66 26.16 -45.83
CA ASP A 7 8.81 25.40 -44.57
C ASP A 7 7.71 25.75 -43.53
N THR A 8 7.39 27.03 -43.40
CA THR A 8 6.31 27.50 -42.49
C THR A 8 4.94 26.96 -42.93
N ARG A 9 4.68 26.94 -44.23
CA ARG A 9 3.43 26.42 -44.80
C ARG A 9 3.28 24.92 -44.56
N LYS A 10 4.34 24.13 -44.77
CA LYS A 10 4.33 22.68 -44.49
C LYS A 10 4.08 22.37 -43.01
N LYS A 11 4.68 23.15 -42.11
CA LYS A 11 4.43 23.04 -40.66
C LYS A 11 2.98 23.34 -40.29
N LEU A 12 2.37 24.35 -40.91
CA LEU A 12 0.97 24.69 -40.72
C LEU A 12 0.03 23.61 -41.30
N GLU A 13 0.33 23.07 -42.48
CA GLU A 13 -0.44 21.98 -43.10
C GLU A 13 -0.40 20.71 -42.23
N ALA A 14 0.78 20.34 -41.71
CA ALA A 14 0.92 19.20 -40.78
C ALA A 14 0.21 19.43 -39.43
N ALA A 15 0.22 20.65 -38.91
CA ALA A 15 -0.53 21.00 -37.70
C ALA A 15 -2.04 20.95 -37.94
N LEU A 16 -2.51 21.41 -39.11
CA LEU A 16 -3.91 21.38 -39.51
C LEU A 16 -4.41 19.94 -39.68
N GLU A 17 -3.62 19.07 -40.30
CA GLU A 17 -3.92 17.64 -40.44
C GLU A 17 -4.08 16.94 -39.09
N LEU A 18 -3.24 17.29 -38.10
CA LEU A 18 -3.37 16.76 -36.74
C LEU A 18 -4.60 17.31 -35.99
N LEU A 19 -5.04 18.54 -36.32
CA LEU A 19 -6.21 19.20 -35.72
C LEU A 19 -7.54 18.68 -36.28
N THR A 20 -7.56 18.19 -37.52
CA THR A 20 -8.79 17.71 -38.20
C THR A 20 -9.12 16.25 -37.92
N GLN A 21 -8.28 15.53 -37.18
CA GLN A 21 -8.55 14.16 -36.75
C GLN A 21 -9.68 14.11 -35.70
N GLU A 22 -10.52 13.08 -35.75
CA GLU A 22 -11.73 12.94 -34.89
C GLU A 22 -11.46 12.95 -33.39
N THR A 23 -10.24 12.62 -32.95
CA THR A 23 -9.87 12.59 -31.53
C THR A 23 -8.67 13.49 -31.24
N THR A 24 -8.78 14.31 -30.20
CA THR A 24 -7.68 15.15 -29.71
C THR A 24 -7.11 14.56 -28.43
N THR A 25 -5.82 14.20 -28.45
CA THR A 25 -5.07 13.78 -27.24
C THR A 25 -4.05 14.86 -26.88
N PHE A 26 -3.59 14.88 -25.62
CA PHE A 26 -2.55 15.83 -25.21
C PHE A 26 -1.24 15.68 -25.99
N ASP A 27 -0.91 14.45 -26.39
CA ASP A 27 0.29 14.21 -27.18
C ASP A 27 0.15 14.80 -28.60
N LYS A 28 -1.06 14.77 -29.17
CA LYS A 28 -1.36 15.51 -30.40
C LYS A 28 -1.24 17.02 -30.18
N PHE A 29 -1.75 17.54 -29.07
CA PHE A 29 -1.62 18.95 -28.70
C PHE A 29 -0.16 19.41 -28.56
N GLU A 30 0.71 18.64 -27.90
CA GLU A 30 2.14 18.96 -27.79
C GLU A 30 2.85 18.89 -29.15
N LYS A 31 2.51 17.92 -30.00
CA LYS A 31 3.04 17.85 -31.38
C LYS A 31 2.64 19.07 -32.21
N ILE A 32 1.37 19.46 -32.17
CA ILE A 32 0.86 20.67 -32.84
C ILE A 32 1.60 21.90 -32.34
N LYS A 33 1.76 22.05 -31.02
CA LYS A 33 2.52 23.14 -30.40
C LYS A 33 3.96 23.20 -30.88
N ILE A 34 4.66 22.06 -30.99
CA ILE A 34 6.04 22.01 -31.52
C ILE A 34 6.07 22.43 -33.00
N LEU A 35 5.11 21.97 -33.82
CA LEU A 35 5.04 22.27 -35.24
C LEU A 35 4.83 23.76 -35.52
N ILE A 36 4.01 24.44 -34.71
CA ILE A 36 3.69 25.87 -34.89
C ILE A 36 4.58 26.82 -34.07
N LYS A 37 5.53 26.28 -33.31
CA LYS A 37 6.44 27.05 -32.46
C LYS A 37 7.27 28.04 -33.27
N GLY A 38 7.35 29.28 -32.81
CA GLY A 38 8.12 30.35 -33.45
C GLY A 38 7.44 31.01 -34.65
N ILE A 39 6.23 30.57 -35.03
CA ILE A 39 5.42 31.23 -36.07
C ILE A 39 4.75 32.49 -35.48
N ASN A 40 4.23 32.40 -34.25
CA ASN A 40 3.64 33.55 -33.56
C ASN A 40 3.96 33.51 -32.06
N PRO A 41 4.74 34.47 -31.53
CA PRO A 41 5.16 34.47 -30.12
C PRO A 41 4.00 34.62 -29.13
N LYS A 42 2.91 35.31 -29.51
CA LYS A 42 1.71 35.39 -28.66
C LYS A 42 0.95 34.06 -28.59
N LEU A 43 1.00 33.28 -29.67
CA LEU A 43 0.40 31.96 -29.73
C LEU A 43 1.21 30.96 -28.90
N ASP A 44 2.54 31.01 -29.01
CA ASP A 44 3.46 30.18 -28.23
C ASP A 44 3.23 30.36 -26.72
N GLN A 45 3.15 31.61 -26.25
CA GLN A 45 2.91 31.91 -24.83
C GLN A 45 1.57 31.35 -24.32
N LYS A 46 0.51 31.42 -25.14
CA LYS A 46 -0.80 30.86 -24.79
C LYS A 46 -0.77 29.33 -24.78
N LEU A 47 -0.11 28.70 -25.74
CA LEU A 47 0.02 27.24 -25.82
C LEU A 47 0.89 26.68 -24.69
N ASP A 48 1.92 27.40 -24.27
CA ASP A 48 2.72 27.07 -23.09
C ASP A 48 1.89 27.12 -21.81
N SER A 49 1.08 28.17 -21.65
CA SER A 49 0.18 28.31 -20.49
C SER A 49 -0.85 27.19 -20.42
N VAL A 50 -1.46 26.84 -21.55
CA VAL A 50 -2.45 25.75 -21.65
C VAL A 50 -1.79 24.38 -21.43
N SER A 51 -0.61 24.13 -22.02
CA SER A 51 0.19 22.92 -21.77
C SER A 51 0.49 22.76 -20.27
N GLY A 52 0.93 23.84 -19.62
CA GLY A 52 1.21 23.86 -18.18
C GLY A 52 -0.03 23.54 -17.35
N ALA A 53 -1.18 24.13 -17.68
CA ALA A 53 -2.44 23.88 -16.99
C ALA A 53 -2.93 22.43 -17.17
N ILE A 54 -2.86 21.87 -18.38
CA ILE A 54 -3.27 20.48 -18.66
C ILE A 54 -2.33 19.48 -17.98
N LYS A 55 -1.02 19.75 -17.92
CA LYS A 55 -0.07 18.92 -17.15
C LYS A 55 -0.42 18.88 -15.67
N LYS A 56 -0.75 20.04 -15.07
CA LYS A 56 -1.23 20.11 -13.67
C LYS A 56 -2.54 19.33 -13.49
N LEU A 57 -3.51 19.46 -14.40
CA LEU A 57 -4.75 18.69 -14.36
C LEU A 57 -4.52 17.17 -14.48
N ARG A 58 -3.56 16.74 -15.31
CA ARG A 58 -3.17 15.33 -15.41
C ARG A 58 -2.49 14.82 -14.13
N GLN A 59 -1.66 15.63 -13.48
CA GLN A 59 -1.08 15.29 -12.18
C GLN A 59 -2.17 15.14 -11.11
N ILE A 60 -3.19 16.00 -11.12
CA ILE A 60 -4.38 15.85 -10.24
C ILE A 60 -5.13 14.55 -10.55
N GLN A 61 -5.42 14.26 -11.83
CA GLN A 61 -6.11 13.03 -12.25
C GLN A 61 -5.34 11.75 -11.91
N LYS A 62 -4.00 11.81 -11.84
CA LYS A 62 -3.14 10.68 -11.44
C LYS A 62 -2.96 10.55 -9.93
N GLY A 63 -3.60 11.39 -9.12
CA GLY A 63 -3.46 11.38 -7.66
C GLY A 63 -2.13 11.95 -7.16
N GLU A 64 -1.36 12.66 -8.00
CA GLU A 64 -0.09 13.31 -7.66
C GLU A 64 -0.31 14.66 -6.95
N ILE A 65 -1.38 14.78 -6.15
CA ILE A 65 -1.78 16.00 -5.43
C ILE A 65 -0.70 16.43 -4.43
N ILE A 66 0.03 15.47 -3.87
CA ILE A 66 1.12 15.73 -2.93
C ILE A 66 2.31 16.44 -3.64
N GLU A 67 2.65 16.04 -4.87
CA GLU A 67 3.73 16.66 -5.66
C GLU A 67 3.35 18.09 -6.09
N LEU A 68 2.08 18.30 -6.46
CA LEU A 68 1.53 19.64 -6.78
C LEU A 68 1.51 20.57 -5.56
N THR A 69 1.09 20.05 -4.41
CA THR A 69 1.02 20.82 -3.16
C THR A 69 2.42 21.23 -2.74
N ILE A 70 3.41 20.32 -2.83
CA ILE A 70 4.81 20.62 -2.50
C ILE A 70 5.45 21.58 -3.50
N GLY A 71 5.14 21.44 -4.79
CA GLY A 71 5.53 22.40 -5.83
C GLY A 71 5.04 23.82 -5.53
N ALA A 72 3.90 23.97 -4.86
CA ALA A 72 3.32 25.24 -4.44
C ALA A 72 3.84 25.79 -3.10
N PHE A 73 4.71 25.07 -2.37
CA PHE A 73 5.30 25.61 -1.14
C PHE A 73 6.18 26.83 -1.44
N PRO A 74 6.10 27.88 -0.60
CA PRO A 74 6.87 29.10 -0.79
C PRO A 74 8.37 28.82 -0.61
N GLU A 75 9.19 29.40 -1.50
CA GLU A 75 10.66 29.28 -1.55
C GLU A 75 11.35 30.58 -1.13
N ASP A 76 10.69 31.40 -0.32
CA ASP A 76 11.13 32.75 0.05
C ASP A 76 12.38 32.78 0.93
N THR A 77 12.81 31.64 1.48
CA THR A 77 14.06 31.53 2.26
C THR A 77 14.84 30.26 1.89
N GLU A 78 16.17 30.29 2.06
CA GLU A 78 17.04 29.11 1.84
C GLU A 78 16.66 27.92 2.74
N GLU A 79 16.14 28.17 3.95
CA GLU A 79 15.66 27.11 4.82
C GLU A 79 14.40 26.43 4.25
N LYS A 80 13.42 27.22 3.77
CA LYS A 80 12.21 26.69 3.14
C LYS A 80 12.52 25.95 1.85
N LYS A 81 13.50 26.42 1.07
CA LYS A 81 14.00 25.73 -0.13
C LYS A 81 14.63 24.38 0.20
N LYS A 82 15.45 24.30 1.26
CA LYS A 82 16.01 23.03 1.76
C LYS A 82 14.91 22.08 2.24
N ARG A 83 13.92 22.57 2.99
CA ARG A 83 12.77 21.78 3.46
C ARG A 83 11.94 21.24 2.29
N LYS A 84 11.63 22.08 1.29
CA LYS A 84 10.91 21.67 0.07
C LYS A 84 11.69 20.60 -0.70
N LYS A 85 13.00 20.78 -0.87
CA LYS A 85 13.86 19.79 -1.54
C LYS A 85 13.89 18.47 -0.77
N ALA A 86 13.96 18.50 0.55
CA ALA A 86 13.93 17.30 1.40
C ALA A 86 12.58 16.57 1.32
N LEU A 87 11.46 17.30 1.34
CA LEU A 87 10.12 16.72 1.19
C LEU A 87 9.91 16.11 -0.20
N LEU A 88 10.31 16.82 -1.26
CA LEU A 88 10.28 16.28 -2.62
C LEU A 88 11.11 15.00 -2.70
N PHE A 89 12.35 15.04 -2.19
CA PHE A 89 13.23 13.87 -2.17
C PHE A 89 12.57 12.70 -1.43
N PHE A 90 12.06 12.93 -0.22
CA PHE A 90 11.38 11.89 0.57
C PHE A 90 10.21 11.25 -0.18
N ILE A 91 9.35 12.06 -0.82
CA ILE A 91 8.19 11.54 -1.56
C ILE A 91 8.61 10.79 -2.82
N THR A 92 9.59 11.30 -3.56
CA THR A 92 10.14 10.58 -4.71
C THR A 92 10.74 9.24 -4.27
N SER A 93 11.55 9.23 -3.20
CA SER A 93 12.12 8.01 -2.65
C SER A 93 11.05 7.05 -2.12
N TRP A 94 9.96 7.56 -1.54
CA TRP A 94 8.85 6.74 -1.07
C TRP A 94 8.07 6.10 -2.24
N LYS A 95 7.84 6.85 -3.32
CA LYS A 95 7.20 6.35 -4.54
C LYS A 95 8.06 5.29 -5.22
N ASP A 96 9.36 5.55 -5.32
CA ASP A 96 10.35 4.62 -5.86
C ASP A 96 10.40 3.34 -5.02
N LEU A 97 10.46 3.47 -3.69
CA LEU A 97 10.43 2.32 -2.77
C LEU A 97 9.14 1.50 -2.92
N LYS A 98 7.97 2.15 -3.00
CA LYS A 98 6.69 1.45 -3.18
C LYS A 98 6.64 0.68 -4.50
N SER A 99 7.11 1.31 -5.59
CA SER A 99 7.22 0.67 -6.90
C SER A 99 8.17 -0.53 -6.85
N GLU A 100 9.29 -0.37 -6.16
CA GLU A 100 10.32 -1.40 -6.05
C GLU A 100 9.85 -2.58 -5.18
N VAL A 101 9.14 -2.31 -4.08
CA VAL A 101 8.46 -3.35 -3.26
C VAL A 101 7.46 -4.12 -4.12
N ALA A 102 6.65 -3.45 -4.94
CA ALA A 102 5.70 -4.11 -5.83
C ALA A 102 6.41 -4.99 -6.87
N ARG A 103 7.50 -4.50 -7.46
CA ARG A 103 8.33 -5.26 -8.41
C ARG A 103 8.94 -6.50 -7.77
N VAL A 104 9.60 -6.35 -6.61
CA VAL A 104 10.23 -7.47 -5.88
C VAL A 104 9.17 -8.48 -5.45
N LYS A 105 8.00 -8.03 -4.99
CA LYS A 105 6.87 -8.91 -4.68
C LYS A 105 6.37 -9.67 -5.90
N GLY A 106 6.29 -9.04 -7.07
CA GLY A 106 5.96 -9.69 -8.33
C GLY A 106 6.94 -10.83 -8.68
N ILE A 107 8.24 -10.53 -8.63
CA ILE A 107 9.31 -11.53 -8.86
C ILE A 107 9.21 -12.69 -7.85
N TYR A 108 8.89 -12.39 -6.59
CA TYR A 108 8.71 -13.42 -5.56
C TYR A 108 7.49 -14.30 -5.79
N ASN A 109 6.36 -13.70 -6.17
CA ASN A 109 5.14 -14.44 -6.47
C ASN A 109 5.30 -15.33 -7.71
N GLU A 110 5.97 -14.84 -8.75
CA GLU A 110 6.34 -15.64 -9.93
C GLU A 110 7.16 -16.86 -9.54
N ALA A 111 8.20 -16.68 -8.71
CA ALA A 111 9.04 -17.79 -8.23
C ALA A 111 8.32 -18.78 -7.29
N SER A 112 7.25 -18.33 -6.60
CA SER A 112 6.49 -19.18 -5.68
C SER A 112 5.37 -19.97 -6.35
N ALA A 113 4.89 -19.52 -7.52
CA ALA A 113 3.79 -20.15 -8.25
C ALA A 113 4.17 -21.49 -8.90
N ASP A 114 5.46 -21.70 -9.21
CA ASP A 114 5.93 -22.91 -9.93
C ASP A 114 6.24 -24.13 -9.03
N ASN A 115 5.97 -24.06 -7.71
CA ASN A 115 5.98 -25.20 -6.76
C ASN A 115 7.24 -26.10 -6.76
N LYS A 116 8.35 -25.67 -7.36
CA LYS A 116 9.68 -26.30 -7.25
C LYS A 116 10.74 -25.23 -7.25
N ILE A 117 11.05 -24.68 -6.07
CA ILE A 117 12.21 -23.81 -5.89
C ILE A 117 13.47 -24.66 -6.08
N SER A 118 13.88 -24.84 -7.33
CA SER A 118 15.19 -25.38 -7.67
C SER A 118 16.23 -24.27 -7.49
N GLY A 119 17.49 -24.62 -7.18
CA GLY A 119 18.57 -23.63 -6.99
C GLY A 119 18.78 -22.69 -8.18
N GLN A 120 18.26 -23.05 -9.36
CA GLN A 120 18.33 -22.28 -10.60
C GLN A 120 17.34 -21.10 -10.63
N GLU A 121 16.17 -21.21 -9.98
CA GLU A 121 15.20 -20.12 -9.86
C GLU A 121 15.60 -19.10 -8.79
N GLN A 122 16.26 -19.54 -7.71
CA GLN A 122 16.86 -18.62 -6.73
C GLN A 122 18.00 -17.80 -7.36
N ALA A 123 18.82 -18.42 -8.21
CA ALA A 123 19.89 -17.73 -8.92
C ALA A 123 19.36 -16.69 -9.93
N THR A 124 18.27 -16.99 -10.64
CA THR A 124 17.64 -16.03 -11.56
C THR A 124 16.93 -14.89 -10.82
N MET A 125 16.31 -15.16 -9.67
CA MET A 125 15.77 -14.13 -8.78
C MET A 125 16.89 -13.21 -8.25
N ALA A 126 17.98 -13.78 -7.75
CA ALA A 126 19.14 -13.03 -7.28
C ALA A 126 19.73 -12.18 -8.42
N GLY A 127 19.85 -12.73 -9.64
CA GLY A 127 20.30 -11.98 -10.82
C GLY A 127 19.40 -10.80 -11.19
N LYS A 128 18.07 -10.98 -11.18
CA LYS A 128 17.08 -9.92 -11.45
C LYS A 128 17.06 -8.82 -10.38
N ILE A 129 17.44 -9.13 -9.14
CA ILE A 129 17.51 -8.17 -8.03
C ILE A 129 18.89 -7.45 -8.03
N LEU A 130 19.98 -8.20 -8.18
CA LEU A 130 21.34 -7.66 -8.19
C LEU A 130 21.64 -6.81 -9.42
N GLY A 131 21.00 -7.08 -10.57
CA GLY A 131 21.16 -6.30 -11.79
C GLY A 131 20.73 -4.83 -11.67
N VAL A 132 19.82 -4.51 -10.75
CA VAL A 132 19.29 -3.14 -10.52
C VAL A 132 20.01 -2.44 -9.36
N MET A 133 20.83 -3.17 -8.60
CA MET A 133 21.43 -2.69 -7.35
C MET A 133 22.60 -1.70 -7.54
N LYS A 134 22.94 -1.33 -8.78
CA LYS A 134 24.03 -0.40 -9.07
C LYS A 134 23.53 1.06 -9.01
N GLY A 135 23.91 1.78 -7.95
CA GLY A 135 23.67 3.23 -7.80
C GLY A 135 22.74 3.58 -6.62
N PRO A 136 22.23 4.83 -6.53
CA PRO A 136 21.32 5.27 -5.45
C PRO A 136 20.02 4.46 -5.40
N LEU A 137 19.62 3.85 -6.52
CA LEU A 137 18.50 2.90 -6.59
C LEU A 137 18.79 1.60 -5.82
N GLY A 138 20.05 1.22 -5.63
CA GLY A 138 20.43 -0.01 -4.93
C GLY A 138 20.00 -0.03 -3.46
N ILE A 139 20.04 1.12 -2.77
CA ILE A 139 19.56 1.22 -1.38
C ILE A 139 18.04 1.01 -1.34
N ILE A 140 17.31 1.58 -2.31
CA ILE A 140 15.85 1.44 -2.43
C ILE A 140 15.49 -0.02 -2.72
N THR A 141 16.21 -0.68 -3.63
CA THR A 141 16.07 -2.12 -3.92
C THR A 141 16.34 -2.98 -2.69
N LEU A 142 17.39 -2.69 -1.93
CA LEU A 142 17.72 -3.46 -0.71
C LEU A 142 16.63 -3.30 0.36
N GLY A 143 16.12 -2.07 0.55
CA GLY A 143 14.97 -1.79 1.40
C GLY A 143 13.72 -2.53 0.95
N ALA A 144 13.43 -2.55 -0.35
CA ALA A 144 12.29 -3.26 -0.91
C ALA A 144 12.38 -4.78 -0.70
N VAL A 145 13.55 -5.37 -0.89
CA VAL A 145 13.80 -6.79 -0.59
C VAL A 145 13.56 -7.09 0.88
N GLY A 146 14.07 -6.24 1.78
CA GLY A 146 13.82 -6.38 3.22
C GLY A 146 12.33 -6.33 3.58
N ILE A 147 11.57 -5.39 3.01
CA ILE A 147 10.12 -5.27 3.22
C ILE A 147 9.38 -6.52 2.70
N VAL A 148 9.72 -7.00 1.50
CA VAL A 148 9.08 -8.20 0.95
C VAL A 148 9.42 -9.43 1.79
N ALA A 149 10.69 -9.63 2.16
CA ALA A 149 11.12 -10.73 3.02
C ALA A 149 10.41 -10.70 4.38
N LEU A 150 10.32 -9.54 5.02
CA LEU A 150 9.60 -9.37 6.29
C LEU A 150 8.11 -9.67 6.13
N SER A 151 7.46 -9.16 5.07
CA SER A 151 6.04 -9.43 4.82
C SER A 151 5.76 -10.93 4.58
N GLN A 152 6.68 -11.61 3.90
CA GLN A 152 6.61 -13.05 3.67
C GLN A 152 6.84 -13.84 4.95
N PHE A 153 7.81 -13.43 5.78
CA PHE A 153 8.02 -14.01 7.09
C PHE A 153 6.76 -13.90 7.95
N ILE A 154 6.15 -12.71 8.04
CA ILE A 154 4.90 -12.46 8.78
C ILE A 154 3.76 -13.35 8.27
N THR A 155 3.65 -13.53 6.94
CA THR A 155 2.57 -14.33 6.35
C THR A 155 2.81 -15.84 6.51
N SER A 156 4.05 -16.31 6.33
CA SER A 156 4.45 -17.72 6.41
C SER A 156 4.53 -18.23 7.85
N SER A 157 4.75 -17.33 8.79
CA SER A 157 4.77 -17.64 10.22
C SER A 157 3.41 -17.47 10.90
N SER A 158 2.36 -17.15 10.14
CA SER A 158 1.00 -16.99 10.67
C SER A 158 0.54 -18.21 11.47
N VAL A 159 -0.22 -17.90 12.50
CA VAL A 159 -0.72 -18.83 13.50
C VAL A 159 -2.23 -18.80 13.46
N LYS A 160 -2.85 -19.97 13.56
CA LYS A 160 -4.32 -20.08 13.54
C LYS A 160 -4.86 -19.93 14.96
N ILE A 161 -5.92 -19.15 15.12
CA ILE A 161 -6.71 -19.10 16.34
C ILE A 161 -8.09 -19.65 16.00
N ASN A 162 -8.44 -20.79 16.60
CA ASN A 162 -9.77 -21.37 16.51
C ASN A 162 -10.67 -20.70 17.55
N ILE A 163 -11.61 -19.89 17.09
CA ILE A 163 -12.56 -19.15 17.92
C ILE A 163 -13.82 -19.99 18.06
N ASN A 164 -14.07 -20.54 19.24
CA ASN A 164 -15.20 -21.39 19.52
C ASN A 164 -16.27 -20.61 20.28
N ASN A 165 -17.50 -20.63 19.78
CA ASN A 165 -18.65 -20.07 20.47
C ASN A 165 -19.30 -21.15 21.35
N LYS A 166 -19.21 -21.00 22.67
CA LYS A 166 -19.75 -21.95 23.66
C LYS A 166 -20.93 -21.34 24.41
N GLY A 167 -22.10 -21.34 23.78
CA GLY A 167 -23.36 -20.92 24.41
C GLY A 167 -23.74 -19.45 24.21
N CYS A 168 -22.99 -18.68 23.42
CA CYS A 168 -23.32 -17.28 23.15
C CYS A 168 -24.24 -17.16 21.93
N LEU A 169 -24.89 -16.00 21.81
CA LEU A 169 -25.50 -15.59 20.56
C LEU A 169 -24.46 -15.60 19.42
N ALA A 170 -24.93 -15.77 18.19
CA ALA A 170 -24.07 -15.88 17.02
C ALA A 170 -23.07 -14.71 16.94
N LEU A 171 -21.78 -15.03 16.89
CA LEU A 171 -20.71 -14.03 16.86
C LEU A 171 -20.55 -13.53 15.43
N THR A 172 -20.90 -12.27 15.20
CA THR A 172 -20.70 -11.61 13.92
C THR A 172 -19.31 -10.98 13.89
N PRO A 173 -18.42 -11.39 12.95
CA PRO A 173 -17.13 -10.74 12.79
C PRO A 173 -17.33 -9.25 12.52
N ILE A 174 -16.52 -8.40 13.15
CA ILE A 174 -16.56 -6.96 12.91
C ILE A 174 -16.27 -6.75 11.42
N ALA A 175 -17.20 -6.08 10.74
CA ALA A 175 -17.16 -5.84 9.31
C ALA A 175 -15.79 -5.30 8.88
N LYS A 176 -15.21 -5.98 7.88
CA LYS A 176 -14.01 -5.64 7.09
C LYS A 176 -13.23 -4.44 7.64
N LEU A 177 -12.09 -4.71 8.29
CA LEU A 177 -11.12 -3.68 8.63
C LEU A 177 -10.95 -2.71 7.45
N PRO A 178 -11.00 -1.38 7.67
CA PRO A 178 -10.93 -0.39 6.59
C PRO A 178 -9.60 -0.46 5.83
N VAL A 179 -8.59 -1.12 6.42
CA VAL A 179 -7.31 -1.45 5.81
C VAL A 179 -7.03 -2.94 6.00
N GLN A 180 -6.63 -3.64 4.93
CA GLN A 180 -6.13 -5.01 5.03
C GLN A 180 -4.77 -4.98 5.72
N ILE A 181 -4.69 -5.52 6.94
CA ILE A 181 -3.43 -5.64 7.67
C ILE A 181 -2.72 -6.91 7.15
N PRO A 182 -1.48 -6.81 6.64
CA PRO A 182 -0.74 -7.97 6.16
C PRO A 182 -0.61 -9.04 7.25
N GLY A 183 -0.83 -10.31 6.88
CA GLY A 183 -0.71 -11.45 7.80
C GLY A 183 -1.87 -11.65 8.76
N ILE A 184 -2.93 -10.82 8.69
CA ILE A 184 -4.17 -11.01 9.47
C ILE A 184 -5.30 -11.43 8.53
N LYS A 185 -5.95 -12.54 8.85
CA LYS A 185 -7.26 -12.93 8.29
C LYS A 185 -8.20 -13.20 9.44
N LEU A 186 -9.31 -12.47 9.48
CA LEU A 186 -10.36 -12.71 10.47
C LEU A 186 -11.41 -13.65 9.86
N PRO A 187 -12.20 -14.36 10.68
CA PRO A 187 -13.35 -15.11 10.19
C PRO A 187 -14.28 -14.18 9.40
N GLU A 188 -14.72 -14.61 8.22
CA GLU A 188 -15.63 -13.81 7.38
C GLU A 188 -17.11 -14.15 7.65
N GLU A 189 -17.36 -15.37 8.12
CA GLU A 189 -18.69 -15.88 8.41
C GLU A 189 -19.08 -15.70 9.87
N THR A 190 -20.38 -15.59 10.11
CA THR A 190 -20.94 -15.56 11.47
C THR A 190 -20.70 -16.91 12.15
N ILE A 191 -20.24 -16.89 13.40
CA ILE A 191 -19.98 -18.11 14.18
C ILE A 191 -21.23 -18.42 15.03
N PRO A 192 -22.06 -19.42 14.66
CA PRO A 192 -23.26 -19.77 15.42
C PRO A 192 -22.92 -20.33 16.80
N ASP A 193 -23.92 -20.48 17.69
CA ASP A 193 -23.74 -21.22 18.95
C ASP A 193 -23.24 -22.65 18.67
N GLY A 194 -22.19 -23.07 19.37
CA GLY A 194 -21.49 -24.33 19.15
C GLY A 194 -20.58 -24.35 17.92
N GLY A 195 -20.51 -23.24 17.17
CA GLY A 195 -19.68 -23.11 15.97
C GLY A 195 -18.24 -22.71 16.25
N THR A 196 -17.41 -22.85 15.22
CA THR A 196 -16.01 -22.42 15.22
C THR A 196 -15.71 -21.53 14.02
N GLY A 197 -15.05 -20.39 14.27
CA GLY A 197 -14.43 -19.57 13.24
C GLY A 197 -12.91 -19.61 13.34
N VAL A 198 -12.19 -19.45 12.24
CA VAL A 198 -10.72 -19.49 12.23
C VAL A 198 -10.16 -18.12 11.88
N ALA A 199 -9.33 -17.56 12.76
CA ALA A 199 -8.51 -16.41 12.47
C ALA A 199 -7.07 -16.84 12.16
N GLN A 200 -6.39 -16.15 11.25
CA GLN A 200 -4.94 -16.22 11.09
C GLN A 200 -4.35 -14.89 11.51
N VAL A 201 -3.34 -14.94 12.37
CA VAL A 201 -2.65 -13.76 12.88
C VAL A 201 -1.13 -13.99 12.88
N PRO A 202 -0.31 -12.93 12.84
CA PRO A 202 1.13 -13.05 12.98
C PRO A 202 1.53 -13.58 14.39
N PRO A 203 2.68 -14.25 14.51
CA PRO A 203 3.20 -14.72 15.79
C PRO A 203 3.75 -13.54 16.59
N LEU A 204 2.89 -12.95 17.42
CA LEU A 204 3.19 -11.77 18.23
C LEU A 204 2.93 -12.06 19.71
N THR A 205 3.64 -11.35 20.57
CA THR A 205 3.31 -11.29 21.99
C THR A 205 2.26 -10.20 22.20
N ILE A 206 1.16 -10.56 22.86
CA ILE A 206 0.01 -9.71 23.16
C ILE A 206 -0.18 -9.67 24.67
N SER A 207 -0.27 -8.47 25.23
CA SER A 207 -0.75 -8.28 26.60
C SER A 207 -2.27 -8.14 26.57
N VAL A 208 -2.95 -8.93 27.40
CA VAL A 208 -4.39 -8.97 27.54
C VAL A 208 -4.74 -8.47 28.92
N ASP A 209 -5.44 -7.35 29.03
CA ASP A 209 -6.01 -6.85 30.28
C ASP A 209 -7.52 -7.14 30.28
N GLY A 210 -7.91 -8.13 31.07
CA GLY A 210 -9.31 -8.48 31.34
C GLY A 210 -9.76 -8.09 32.75
N THR A 211 -9.05 -7.20 33.44
CA THR A 211 -9.39 -6.80 34.82
C THR A 211 -10.68 -5.97 34.91
N LYS A 212 -11.11 -5.37 33.79
CA LYS A 212 -12.34 -4.58 33.70
C LYS A 212 -13.53 -5.46 33.33
N ASP A 213 -14.56 -5.42 34.15
CA ASP A 213 -15.77 -6.20 33.92
C ASP A 213 -16.41 -5.88 32.55
N GLY A 214 -16.80 -6.92 31.82
CA GLY A 214 -17.42 -6.84 30.50
C GLY A 214 -16.53 -6.33 29.36
N SER A 215 -15.21 -6.16 29.55
CA SER A 215 -14.31 -5.68 28.49
C SER A 215 -12.92 -6.29 28.56
N ILE A 216 -12.25 -6.39 27.42
CA ILE A 216 -10.87 -6.84 27.31
C ILE A 216 -10.08 -5.83 26.49
N THR A 217 -8.89 -5.48 26.96
CA THR A 217 -7.94 -4.65 26.21
C THR A 217 -6.79 -5.50 25.73
N LEU A 218 -6.54 -5.49 24.42
CA LEU A 218 -5.40 -6.13 23.78
C LEU A 218 -4.35 -5.07 23.48
N SER A 219 -3.10 -5.31 23.88
CA SER A 219 -1.99 -4.40 23.60
C SER A 219 -0.79 -5.15 23.01
N THR A 220 -0.19 -4.61 21.95
CA THR A 220 1.05 -5.11 21.35
C THR A 220 1.75 -4.00 20.58
N MET A 221 3.09 -3.95 20.62
CA MET A 221 3.91 -3.03 19.81
C MET A 221 3.42 -1.56 19.79
N GLY A 222 3.02 -1.02 20.94
CA GLY A 222 2.54 0.38 21.08
C GLY A 222 1.12 0.63 20.56
N PHE A 223 0.41 -0.42 20.14
CA PHE A 223 -0.99 -0.38 19.77
C PHE A 223 -1.85 -1.01 20.86
N SER A 224 -3.04 -0.43 21.11
CA SER A 224 -3.99 -0.92 22.11
C SER A 224 -5.42 -0.85 21.58
N MET A 225 -6.20 -1.92 21.78
CA MET A 225 -7.61 -2.01 21.38
C MET A 225 -8.45 -2.57 22.51
N GLY A 226 -9.55 -1.89 22.82
CA GLY A 226 -10.57 -2.39 23.74
C GLY A 226 -11.72 -3.08 22.99
N TYR A 227 -12.19 -4.19 23.54
CA TYR A 227 -13.35 -4.93 23.05
C TYR A 227 -14.35 -5.13 24.19
N TYR A 228 -15.63 -4.97 23.88
CA TYR A 228 -16.70 -5.35 24.80
C TYR A 228 -17.02 -6.83 24.62
N LEU A 229 -17.15 -7.55 25.73
CA LEU A 229 -17.59 -8.93 25.71
C LEU A 229 -19.09 -8.98 25.35
N PRO A 230 -19.52 -9.95 24.52
CA PRO A 230 -20.94 -10.14 24.23
C PRO A 230 -21.77 -10.27 25.50
N SER A 231 -22.97 -9.67 25.53
CA SER A 231 -23.89 -9.80 26.66
C SER A 231 -24.15 -11.26 27.01
N GLY A 232 -23.94 -11.64 28.28
CA GLY A 232 -24.07 -13.03 28.75
C GLY A 232 -22.77 -13.83 28.74
N SER A 233 -21.66 -13.27 28.24
CA SER A 233 -20.33 -13.89 28.34
C SER A 233 -19.91 -13.98 29.81
N SER A 234 -19.62 -15.19 30.26
CA SER A 234 -19.11 -15.44 31.61
C SER A 234 -17.60 -15.60 31.65
N ASP A 235 -16.99 -16.00 30.54
CA ASP A 235 -15.54 -16.19 30.47
C ASP A 235 -15.02 -16.07 29.03
N LEU A 236 -13.73 -15.77 28.90
CA LEU A 236 -12.97 -15.81 27.67
C LEU A 236 -11.72 -16.67 27.95
N VAL A 237 -11.64 -17.86 27.37
CA VAL A 237 -10.58 -18.82 27.68
C VAL A 237 -9.64 -18.95 26.48
N PHE A 238 -8.37 -18.65 26.68
CA PHE A 238 -7.33 -18.81 25.65
C PHE A 238 -6.41 -19.96 26.04
N ASP A 239 -6.34 -20.98 25.18
CA ASP A 239 -5.57 -22.23 25.41
C ASP A 239 -5.81 -22.87 26.79
N GLY A 240 -7.07 -22.84 27.25
CA GLY A 240 -7.48 -23.40 28.54
C GLY A 240 -7.30 -22.45 29.72
N GLU A 241 -6.72 -21.26 29.53
CA GLU A 241 -6.56 -20.25 30.57
C GLU A 241 -7.59 -19.12 30.43
N SER A 242 -8.39 -18.87 31.48
CA SER A 242 -9.30 -17.72 31.52
C SER A 242 -8.52 -16.42 31.38
N LEU A 243 -9.04 -15.46 30.61
CA LEU A 243 -8.49 -14.11 30.42
C LEU A 243 -9.26 -13.06 31.22
N VAL A 244 -10.40 -13.41 31.81
CA VAL A 244 -11.25 -12.48 32.56
C VAL A 244 -10.74 -12.32 33.99
N GLY A 245 -10.71 -11.09 34.49
CA GLY A 245 -10.34 -10.76 35.86
C GLY A 245 -8.83 -10.65 36.13
N LYS A 246 -7.98 -10.75 35.11
CA LYS A 246 -6.52 -10.63 35.26
C LYS A 246 -5.83 -10.04 34.03
N GLU A 247 -4.57 -9.70 34.21
CA GLU A 247 -3.66 -9.41 33.12
C GLU A 247 -2.90 -10.68 32.71
N THR A 248 -2.87 -10.97 31.42
CA THR A 248 -2.20 -12.16 30.86
C THR A 248 -1.31 -11.72 29.71
N THR A 249 -0.11 -12.28 29.62
CA THR A 249 0.72 -12.14 28.42
C THR A 249 0.62 -13.41 27.60
N VAL A 250 0.15 -13.29 26.36
CA VAL A 250 -0.03 -14.39 25.43
C VAL A 250 1.04 -14.28 24.34
N ASN A 251 1.82 -15.33 24.13
CA ASN A 251 2.75 -15.40 23.02
C ASN A 251 2.18 -16.30 21.91
N LEU A 252 1.70 -15.67 20.85
CA LEU A 252 1.16 -16.40 19.70
C LEU A 252 2.23 -17.16 18.91
N GLY A 253 3.52 -16.89 19.17
CA GLY A 253 4.61 -17.62 18.53
C GLY A 253 4.87 -19.01 19.10
N ASP A 254 4.29 -19.35 20.26
CA ASP A 254 4.59 -20.60 20.98
C ASP A 254 3.96 -21.83 20.31
N SER A 255 2.90 -21.65 19.53
CA SER A 255 2.23 -22.71 18.78
C SER A 255 1.87 -22.27 17.36
N LYS A 256 1.58 -23.23 16.48
CA LYS A 256 1.00 -22.98 15.14
C LYS A 256 -0.51 -22.87 15.17
N GLU A 257 -1.13 -23.37 16.23
CA GLU A 257 -2.58 -23.30 16.45
C GLU A 257 -2.87 -23.01 17.92
N HIS A 258 -3.81 -22.10 18.15
CA HIS A 258 -4.35 -21.73 19.45
C HIS A 258 -5.86 -21.84 19.45
N THR A 259 -6.44 -21.86 20.65
CA THR A 259 -7.88 -21.95 20.88
C THR A 259 -8.34 -20.77 21.71
N LEU A 260 -9.43 -20.14 21.26
CA LEU A 260 -10.12 -19.08 21.97
C LEU A 260 -11.57 -19.50 22.16
N ASP A 261 -11.95 -19.83 23.38
CA ASP A 261 -13.33 -20.16 23.73
C ASP A 261 -14.03 -18.93 24.29
N VAL A 262 -15.14 -18.54 23.66
CA VAL A 262 -16.07 -17.53 24.18
C VAL A 262 -17.19 -18.27 24.89
N VAL A 263 -17.25 -18.15 26.22
CA VAL A 263 -18.19 -18.94 27.05
C VAL A 263 -19.28 -18.03 27.59
N CYS A 264 -20.53 -18.34 27.29
CA CYS A 264 -21.69 -17.65 27.85
C CYS A 264 -22.50 -18.54 28.80
N ARG A 265 -23.07 -17.93 29.83
CA ARG A 265 -24.08 -18.60 30.67
C ARG A 265 -25.40 -18.62 29.90
N LYS A 266 -26.00 -19.81 29.80
CA LYS A 266 -27.38 -19.96 29.33
C LYS A 266 -28.36 -19.46 30.39
#